data_AF-A0AAD6XV86-F1
#
_entry.id   AF-A0AAD6XV86-F1
#
_cell.length_a   1.000
_cell.length_b   1.000
_cell.length_c   1.000
_cell.angle_alpha   90.00
_cell.angle_beta   90.00
_cell.angle_gamma   90.00
#
_symmetry.space_group_name_H-M   'P 1'
#
loop_
_entity.id
_entity.type
_entity.pdbx_description
1 polymer ?
#
loop_
_entity_poly.entity_id
_entity_poly.type
_entity_poly.pdbx_seq_one_letter_code
_entity_poly.pdbx_strand_id
1 'polypeptide(L)'
;MPPAGDSINIPQEEQWRLINDSGVLKKVEIPSPAGISLGEELFNAVLFITPFTFLLLLMDVLIYQQYGQEPNLKTIVDRMVSGIPILSVFVFYTSRYKRDQRMQRLLFLIGTAAGSRMLFLIKRGSYLVNMQQCPPLVTLWVYIVVQLDLGLAVLNLASVGAFVWWKGLELFS
;
A
#
# COMPACT_ATOMS: atom_id res chain seq x y z
N MET A 1 36.44 -49.45 8.54
CA MET A 1 35.00 -49.19 8.44
C MET A 1 34.57 -48.59 9.77
N PRO A 2 34.29 -47.28 9.86
CA PRO A 2 33.87 -46.63 11.11
C PRO A 2 32.45 -47.11 11.49
N PRO A 3 32.16 -47.32 12.79
CA PRO A 3 30.88 -47.84 13.23
C PRO A 3 29.75 -46.83 12.98
N ALA A 4 28.61 -47.37 12.51
CA ALA A 4 27.38 -46.65 12.22
C ALA A 4 26.77 -46.01 13.47
N GLY A 5 26.08 -44.88 13.25
CA GLY A 5 25.71 -43.91 14.27
C GLY A 5 24.83 -44.44 15.39
N ASP A 6 25.25 -44.15 16.61
CA ASP A 6 24.41 -44.21 17.79
C ASP A 6 23.76 -42.82 17.95
N SER A 7 22.44 -42.74 17.84
CA SER A 7 21.71 -41.49 18.08
C SER A 7 21.80 -41.16 19.56
N ILE A 8 22.85 -40.43 19.96
CA ILE A 8 23.07 -39.99 21.33
C ILE A 8 21.84 -39.19 21.77
N ASN A 9 20.95 -39.82 22.54
CA ASN A 9 19.73 -39.25 23.07
C ASN A 9 20.08 -38.38 24.29
N ILE A 10 20.72 -37.25 24.03
CA ILE A 10 21.10 -36.29 25.06
C ILE A 10 19.81 -35.69 25.64
N PRO A 11 19.61 -35.66 26.97
CA PRO A 11 18.48 -34.99 27.58
C PRO A 11 18.41 -33.52 27.16
N GLN A 12 17.21 -33.00 26.90
CA GLN A 12 17.02 -31.66 26.33
C GLN A 12 17.70 -30.56 27.16
N GLU A 13 17.73 -30.71 28.49
CA GLU A 13 18.41 -29.79 29.41
C GLU A 13 19.94 -29.76 29.21
N GLU A 14 20.57 -30.91 28.97
CA GLU A 14 22.00 -30.96 28.69
C GLU A 14 22.33 -30.38 27.31
N GLN A 15 21.43 -30.53 26.33
CA GLN A 15 21.57 -29.86 25.04
C GLN A 15 21.59 -28.34 25.21
N TRP A 16 20.66 -27.78 25.99
CA TRP A 16 20.61 -26.34 26.28
C TRP A 16 21.85 -25.85 27.04
N ARG A 17 22.36 -26.64 28.00
CA ARG A 17 23.60 -26.34 28.72
C ARG A 17 24.79 -26.28 27.75
N LEU A 18 24.94 -27.28 26.88
CA LEU A 18 26.04 -27.36 25.91
C LEU A 18 25.98 -26.23 24.88
N ILE A 19 24.78 -25.85 24.42
CA ILE A 19 24.58 -24.72 23.49
C ILE A 19 25.02 -23.39 24.12
N ASN A 20 24.72 -23.19 25.41
CA ASN A 20 25.12 -21.99 26.14
C ASN A 20 26.64 -21.98 26.44
N ASP A 21 27.19 -23.10 26.91
CA ASP A 21 28.61 -23.22 27.29
C ASP A 21 29.56 -23.18 26.08
N SER A 22 29.16 -23.77 24.95
CA SER A 22 29.95 -23.75 23.71
C SER A 22 30.03 -22.37 23.06
N GLY A 23 29.21 -21.42 23.51
CA GLY A 23 29.12 -20.08 22.92
C GLY A 23 28.70 -20.11 21.45
N VAL A 24 28.14 -21.24 20.96
CA VAL A 24 27.83 -21.42 19.55
C VAL A 24 26.82 -20.38 19.08
N LEU A 25 25.87 -20.01 19.95
CA LEU A 25 24.88 -18.95 19.70
C LEU A 25 25.51 -17.58 19.45
N LYS A 26 26.69 -17.32 20.03
CA LYS A 26 27.43 -16.07 19.85
C LYS A 26 28.33 -16.08 18.61
N LYS A 27 28.71 -17.28 18.15
CA LYS A 27 29.44 -17.51 16.89
C LYS A 27 28.55 -17.62 15.67
N VAL A 28 27.25 -17.85 15.85
CA VAL A 28 26.27 -17.57 14.82
C VAL A 28 26.25 -16.06 14.66
N GLU A 29 27.07 -15.57 13.74
CA GLU A 29 26.75 -14.34 13.04
C GLU A 29 25.34 -14.55 12.50
N ILE A 30 24.34 -14.05 13.25
CA ILE A 30 23.02 -13.84 12.68
C ILE A 30 23.34 -12.99 11.46
N PRO A 31 23.11 -13.48 10.22
CA PRO A 31 23.37 -12.67 9.06
C PRO A 31 22.61 -11.38 9.32
N SER A 32 23.37 -10.30 9.55
CA SER A 32 22.82 -8.95 9.61
C SER A 32 21.92 -8.90 8.39
N PRO A 33 20.59 -8.69 8.54
CA PRO A 33 19.65 -8.87 7.45
C PRO A 33 20.23 -8.04 6.31
N ALA A 34 20.81 -8.74 5.33
CA ALA A 34 21.66 -8.12 4.34
C ALA A 34 20.79 -7.04 3.77
N GLY A 35 21.19 -5.77 3.97
CA GLY A 35 20.29 -4.63 3.82
C GLY A 35 19.47 -4.85 2.56
N ILE A 36 18.14 -4.98 2.74
CA ILE A 36 17.20 -5.53 1.76
C ILE A 36 17.71 -5.20 0.36
N SER A 37 18.09 -6.24 -0.39
CA SER A 37 18.67 -6.03 -1.72
C SER A 37 17.75 -5.10 -2.51
N LEU A 38 18.30 -4.16 -3.28
CA LEU A 38 17.49 -3.29 -4.13
C LEU A 38 16.52 -4.10 -5.01
N GLY A 39 16.90 -5.34 -5.37
CA GLY A 39 16.03 -6.29 -6.06
C GLY A 39 14.79 -6.70 -5.25
N GLU A 40 14.90 -6.94 -3.95
CA GLU A 40 13.77 -7.25 -3.06
C GLU A 40 12.88 -6.02 -2.83
N GLU A 41 13.47 -4.82 -2.69
CA GLU A 41 12.71 -3.57 -2.60
C GLU A 41 11.92 -3.31 -3.89
N LEU A 42 12.55 -3.46 -5.06
CA LEU A 42 11.91 -3.33 -6.36
C LEU A 42 10.83 -4.40 -6.58
N PHE A 43 11.11 -5.65 -6.22
CA PHE A 43 10.14 -6.73 -6.32
C PHE A 43 8.90 -6.45 -5.47
N ASN A 44 9.10 -6.05 -4.20
CA ASN A 44 8.00 -5.65 -3.32
C ASN A 44 7.24 -4.43 -3.87
N ALA A 45 7.93 -3.44 -4.41
CA ALA A 45 7.28 -2.30 -5.03
C ALA A 45 6.44 -2.71 -6.24
N VAL A 46 6.95 -3.57 -7.12
CA VAL A 46 6.20 -4.09 -8.29
C VAL A 46 4.96 -4.87 -7.85
N LEU A 47 5.07 -5.69 -6.80
CA LEU A 47 3.92 -6.41 -6.22
C LEU A 47 2.79 -5.48 -5.78
N PHE A 48 3.10 -4.27 -5.32
CA PHE A 48 2.09 -3.25 -5.03
C PHE A 48 1.68 -2.47 -6.28
N ILE A 49 2.63 -2.06 -7.13
CA ILE A 49 2.34 -1.27 -8.33
C ILE A 49 1.37 -2.02 -9.24
N THR A 50 1.54 -3.32 -9.47
CA THR A 50 0.67 -4.13 -10.33
C THR A 50 -0.83 -4.01 -9.98
N PRO A 51 -1.31 -4.35 -8.78
CA PRO A 51 -2.73 -4.21 -8.46
C PRO A 51 -3.21 -2.74 -8.48
N PHE A 52 -2.35 -1.77 -8.14
CA PHE A 52 -2.74 -0.36 -8.16
C PHE A 52 -2.80 0.25 -9.57
N THR A 53 -2.01 -0.25 -10.53
CA THR A 53 -2.17 0.15 -11.94
C THR A 53 -3.44 -0.44 -12.54
N PHE A 54 -3.78 -1.69 -12.20
CA PHE A 54 -5.09 -2.26 -12.55
C PHE A 54 -6.24 -1.48 -11.92
N LEU A 55 -6.11 -1.06 -10.65
CA LEU A 55 -7.11 -0.21 -9.99
C LEU A 55 -7.25 1.13 -10.71
N LEU A 56 -6.14 1.77 -11.10
CA LEU A 56 -6.16 3.03 -11.85
C LEU A 56 -6.91 2.88 -13.18
N LEU A 57 -6.60 1.82 -13.94
CA LEU A 57 -7.27 1.52 -15.19
C LEU A 57 -8.76 1.23 -14.98
N LEU A 58 -9.10 0.45 -13.95
CA LEU A 58 -10.47 0.15 -13.59
C LEU A 58 -11.25 1.42 -13.26
N MET A 59 -10.68 2.32 -12.46
CA MET A 59 -11.33 3.58 -12.11
C MET A 59 -11.53 4.50 -13.32
N ASP A 60 -10.59 4.49 -14.27
CA ASP A 60 -10.72 5.25 -15.52
C ASP A 60 -11.86 4.68 -16.37
N VAL A 61 -11.96 3.35 -16.52
CA VAL A 61 -13.08 2.72 -17.25
C VAL A 61 -14.43 2.95 -16.55
N LEU A 62 -14.48 2.80 -15.23
CA LEU A 62 -15.71 2.99 -14.45
C LEU A 62 -16.26 4.41 -14.59
N ILE A 63 -15.40 5.44 -14.64
CA ILE A 63 -15.91 6.80 -14.75
C ILE A 63 -16.53 7.07 -16.14
N TYR A 64 -16.00 6.49 -17.22
CA TYR A 64 -16.65 6.55 -18.53
C TYR A 64 -18.03 5.89 -18.50
N GLN A 65 -18.14 4.73 -17.84
CA GLN A 65 -19.42 4.03 -17.66
C GLN A 65 -20.42 4.84 -16.80
N GLN A 66 -19.96 5.48 -15.72
CA GLN A 66 -20.82 6.29 -14.83
C GLN A 66 -21.46 7.49 -15.54
N TYR A 67 -20.77 8.08 -16.52
CA TYR A 67 -21.26 9.23 -17.28
C TYR A 67 -21.82 8.87 -18.66
N GLY A 68 -21.90 7.57 -19.01
CA GLY A 68 -22.42 7.10 -20.30
C GLY A 68 -21.62 7.61 -21.50
N GLN A 69 -20.32 7.83 -21.33
CA GLN A 69 -19.42 8.32 -22.38
C GLN A 69 -18.59 7.19 -22.96
N GLU A 70 -18.27 7.26 -24.26
CA GLU A 70 -17.42 6.26 -24.89
C GLU A 70 -15.95 6.47 -24.51
N PRO A 71 -15.27 5.43 -23.99
CA PRO A 71 -13.86 5.52 -23.65
C PRO A 71 -13.01 5.67 -24.91
N ASN A 72 -12.31 6.79 -25.06
CA ASN A 72 -11.30 6.94 -26.10
C ASN A 72 -10.00 6.25 -25.64
N LEU A 73 -9.62 5.18 -26.34
CA LEU A 73 -8.40 4.41 -26.04
C LEU A 73 -7.14 5.30 -25.99
N LYS A 74 -7.04 6.32 -26.85
CA LYS A 74 -5.89 7.25 -26.83
C LYS A 74 -5.84 8.02 -25.51
N THR A 75 -6.97 8.49 -25.03
CA THR A 75 -7.07 9.23 -23.76
C THR A 75 -6.74 8.34 -22.58
N ILE A 76 -7.21 7.09 -22.58
CA ILE A 76 -6.87 6.12 -21.53
C ILE A 76 -5.36 5.88 -21.51
N VAL A 77 -4.75 5.60 -22.67
CA VAL A 77 -3.31 5.36 -22.77
C VAL A 77 -2.49 6.57 -22.31
N ASP A 78 -2.84 7.78 -22.73
CA ASP A 78 -2.15 9.02 -22.29
C ASP A 78 -2.19 9.18 -20.77
N ARG A 79 -3.34 8.88 -20.16
CA ARG A 79 -3.52 8.92 -18.71
C ARG A 79 -2.73 7.83 -17.99
N MET A 80 -2.67 6.63 -18.55
CA MET A 80 -1.87 5.55 -17.96
C MET A 80 -0.38 5.84 -18.06
N VAL A 81 0.10 6.32 -19.21
CA VAL A 81 1.52 6.66 -19.43
C VAL A 81 2.00 7.74 -18.45
N SER A 82 1.14 8.72 -18.15
CA SER A 82 1.46 9.78 -17.18
C SER A 82 1.19 9.35 -15.72
N GLY A 83 0.14 8.59 -15.46
CA GLY A 83 -0.29 8.20 -14.12
C GLY A 83 0.54 7.08 -13.49
N ILE A 84 0.93 6.06 -14.26
CA ILE A 84 1.73 4.92 -13.79
C ILE A 84 3.07 5.35 -13.16
N PRO A 85 3.91 6.20 -13.77
CA PRO A 85 5.18 6.58 -13.15
C PRO A 85 4.99 7.39 -11.87
N ILE A 86 4.00 8.28 -11.82
CA ILE A 86 3.67 9.06 -10.62
C ILE A 86 3.25 8.12 -9.49
N LEU A 87 2.35 7.18 -9.79
CA LEU A 87 1.89 6.15 -8.85
C LEU A 87 3.05 5.27 -8.41
N SER A 88 3.92 4.85 -9.34
CA SER A 88 5.09 4.01 -9.07
C SER A 88 6.06 4.68 -8.09
N VAL A 89 6.41 5.95 -8.32
CA VAL A 89 7.27 6.72 -7.42
C VAL A 89 6.62 6.87 -6.05
N PHE A 90 5.31 7.15 -6.01
CA PHE A 90 4.57 7.29 -4.77
C PHE A 90 4.54 5.98 -3.96
N VAL A 91 4.22 4.85 -4.61
CA VAL A 91 4.19 3.51 -4.00
C VAL A 91 5.57 3.11 -3.51
N PHE A 92 6.60 3.28 -4.34
CA PHE A 92 7.98 2.95 -3.98
C PHE A 92 8.43 3.70 -2.73
N TYR A 93 8.22 5.03 -2.70
CA TYR A 93 8.62 5.85 -1.58
C TYR A 93 7.86 5.50 -0.29
N THR A 94 6.53 5.34 -0.38
CA THR A 94 5.70 5.08 0.79
C THR A 94 5.85 3.65 1.33
N SER A 95 6.10 2.65 0.47
CA SER A 95 6.42 1.29 0.89
C SER A 95 7.72 1.22 1.70
N ARG A 96 8.72 2.03 1.31
CA ARG A 96 10.03 2.07 1.98
C ARG A 96 9.98 2.54 3.44
N TYR A 97 9.01 3.39 3.78
CA TYR A 97 8.87 4.02 5.10
C TYR A 97 7.58 3.60 5.84
N LYS A 98 6.96 2.48 5.46
CA LYS A 98 5.68 2.01 6.05
C LYS A 98 5.67 1.98 7.58
N ARG A 99 6.80 1.62 8.20
CA ARG A 99 6.97 1.48 9.67
C ARG A 99 7.24 2.80 10.40
N ASP A 100 7.44 3.91 9.70
CA ASP A 100 7.68 5.20 10.34
C ASP A 100 6.35 5.84 10.76
N GLN A 101 6.21 6.13 12.05
CA GLN A 101 5.03 6.82 12.60
C GLN A 101 4.82 8.22 12.00
N ARG A 102 5.88 8.85 11.48
CA ARG A 102 5.77 10.12 10.75
C ARG A 102 5.08 9.92 9.41
N MET A 103 5.45 8.87 8.68
CA MET A 103 4.83 8.51 7.41
C MET A 103 3.36 8.15 7.61
N GLN A 104 3.02 7.36 8.63
CA GLN A 104 1.63 7.02 8.97
C GLN A 104 0.76 8.27 9.21
N ARG A 105 1.26 9.25 9.98
CA ARG A 105 0.55 10.53 10.19
C ARG A 105 0.41 11.35 8.92
N LEU A 106 1.45 11.40 8.10
CA LEU A 106 1.43 12.11 6.81
C LEU A 106 0.43 11.47 5.85
N LEU A 107 0.44 10.15 5.72
CA LEU A 107 -0.52 9.38 4.93
C LEU A 107 -1.95 9.60 5.43
N PHE A 108 -2.18 9.65 6.74
CA PHE A 108 -3.49 9.95 7.30
C PHE A 108 -4.00 11.34 6.88
N LEU A 109 -3.15 12.37 6.93
CA LEU A 109 -3.51 13.73 6.51
C LEU A 109 -3.79 13.81 5.01
N ILE A 110 -2.90 13.23 4.18
CA ILE A 110 -3.07 13.20 2.72
C ILE A 110 -4.32 12.40 2.35
N GLY A 111 -4.55 11.24 2.97
CA GLY A 111 -5.73 10.41 2.73
C GLY A 111 -7.01 11.13 3.08
N THR A 112 -7.05 11.83 4.22
CA THR A 112 -8.23 12.61 4.63
C THR A 112 -8.50 13.74 3.64
N ALA A 113 -7.47 14.47 3.22
CA ALA A 113 -7.59 15.55 2.24
C ALA A 113 -8.02 15.01 0.86
N ALA A 114 -7.40 13.92 0.38
CA ALA A 114 -7.69 13.29 -0.90
C ALA A 114 -9.12 12.75 -0.96
N GLY A 115 -9.54 11.96 0.04
CA GLY A 115 -10.89 11.42 0.14
C GLY A 115 -11.96 12.52 0.25
N SER A 116 -11.72 13.52 1.09
CA SER A 116 -12.65 14.66 1.24
C SER A 116 -12.76 15.49 -0.04
N ARG A 117 -11.63 15.79 -0.70
CA ARG A 117 -11.60 16.53 -1.97
C ARG A 117 -12.30 15.76 -3.08
N MET A 118 -12.04 14.46 -3.19
CA MET A 118 -12.65 13.60 -4.19
C MET A 118 -14.17 13.58 -4.07
N LEU A 119 -14.72 13.36 -2.88
CA LEU A 119 -16.16 13.33 -2.66
C LEU A 119 -16.81 14.70 -2.88
N PHE A 120 -16.12 15.78 -2.51
CA PHE A 120 -16.57 17.13 -2.83
C PHE A 120 -16.62 17.37 -4.35
N LEU A 121 -15.62 16.89 -5.08
CA LEU A 121 -15.54 17.01 -6.53
C LEU A 121 -16.64 16.20 -7.23
N ILE A 122 -16.86 14.95 -6.82
CA ILE A 122 -17.93 14.11 -7.38
C ILE A 122 -19.29 14.81 -7.28
N LYS A 123 -19.58 15.47 -6.14
CA LYS A 123 -20.87 16.12 -5.91
C LYS A 123 -21.00 17.53 -6.50
N ARG A 124 -19.94 18.33 -6.54
CA ARG A 124 -20.01 19.75 -6.98
C ARG A 124 -19.23 20.07 -8.25
N GLY A 125 -18.36 19.16 -8.69
CA GLY A 125 -17.53 19.31 -9.87
C GLY A 125 -18.33 19.12 -11.15
N SER A 126 -17.87 19.76 -12.22
CA SER A 126 -18.34 19.45 -13.56
C SER A 126 -17.89 18.05 -13.96
N TYR A 127 -18.70 17.37 -14.77
CA TYR A 127 -18.42 16.00 -15.24
C TYR A 127 -17.02 15.87 -15.85
N LEU A 128 -16.53 16.86 -16.62
CA LEU A 128 -15.19 16.86 -17.21
C LEU A 128 -14.09 16.79 -16.16
N VAL A 129 -14.27 17.53 -15.06
CA VAL A 129 -13.29 17.59 -13.96
C VAL A 129 -13.31 16.28 -13.19
N ASN A 130 -14.50 15.70 -12.99
CA ASN A 130 -14.67 14.40 -12.35
C ASN A 130 -13.97 13.31 -13.17
N MET A 131 -14.25 13.25 -14.49
CA MET A 131 -13.63 12.29 -15.40
C MET A 131 -12.11 12.40 -15.46
N GLN A 132 -11.52 13.58 -15.23
CA GLN A 132 -10.06 13.76 -15.26
C GLN A 132 -9.40 13.48 -13.91
N GLN A 133 -10.00 13.91 -12.79
CA GLN A 133 -9.34 13.91 -11.48
C GLN A 133 -9.78 12.78 -10.57
N CYS A 134 -11.01 12.26 -10.71
CA CYS A 134 -11.49 11.20 -9.83
C CYS A 134 -10.69 9.89 -9.96
N PRO A 135 -10.37 9.38 -11.17
CA PRO A 135 -9.66 8.09 -11.27
C PRO A 135 -8.32 8.05 -10.51
N PRO A 136 -7.41 9.04 -10.65
CA PRO A 136 -6.17 9.06 -9.88
C PRO A 136 -6.42 9.35 -8.39
N LEU A 137 -7.39 10.21 -8.03
CA LEU A 137 -7.70 10.51 -6.64
C LEU A 137 -8.26 9.30 -5.87
N VAL A 138 -9.17 8.54 -6.48
CA VAL A 138 -9.72 7.30 -5.89
C VAL A 138 -8.60 6.30 -5.68
N THR A 139 -7.78 6.08 -6.70
CA THR A 139 -6.68 5.11 -6.65
C THR A 139 -5.67 5.47 -5.57
N LEU A 140 -5.30 6.75 -5.48
CA LEU A 140 -4.41 7.26 -4.43
C LEU A 140 -5.02 7.08 -3.04
N TRP A 141 -6.30 7.41 -2.86
CA TRP A 141 -6.94 7.30 -1.55
C TRP A 141 -7.06 5.83 -1.09
N VAL A 142 -7.46 4.92 -1.99
CA VAL A 142 -7.51 3.48 -1.69
C VAL A 142 -6.11 2.97 -1.32
N TYR A 143 -5.08 3.36 -2.07
CA TYR A 143 -3.70 3.03 -1.73
C TYR A 143 -3.31 3.47 -0.31
N ILE A 144 -3.63 4.71 0.04
CA ILE A 144 -3.34 5.27 1.36
C ILE A 144 -4.06 4.47 2.46
N VAL A 145 -5.34 4.16 2.26
CA VAL A 145 -6.13 3.38 3.23
C VAL A 145 -5.53 1.98 3.43
N VAL A 146 -5.04 1.35 2.36
CA VAL A 146 -4.38 0.03 2.42
C VAL A 146 -3.03 0.09 3.16
N GLN A 147 -2.31 1.22 3.09
CA GLN A 147 -1.02 1.37 3.76
C GLN A 147 -1.08 1.88 5.20
N LEU A 148 -2.20 2.47 5.61
CA LEU A 148 -2.41 2.89 6.99
C LEU A 148 -2.56 1.69 7.92
N ASP A 149 -2.09 1.83 9.15
CA ASP A 149 -2.42 0.88 10.21
C ASP A 149 -3.93 0.82 10.42
N LEU A 150 -4.47 -0.35 10.77
CA LEU A 150 -5.93 -0.59 10.83
C LEU A 150 -6.69 0.48 11.64
N GLY A 151 -6.15 0.89 12.79
CA GLY A 151 -6.75 1.96 13.60
C GLY A 151 -6.80 3.31 12.88
N LEU A 152 -5.69 3.70 12.23
CA LEU A 152 -5.62 4.95 11.46
C LEU A 152 -6.45 4.89 10.18
N ALA A 153 -6.55 3.72 9.54
CA ALA A 153 -7.38 3.50 8.36
C ALA A 153 -8.87 3.68 8.68
N VAL A 154 -9.35 3.09 9.78
CA VAL A 154 -10.73 3.28 10.26
C VAL A 154 -10.98 4.74 10.62
N LEU A 155 -10.05 5.39 11.33
CA LEU A 155 -10.15 6.82 11.63
C LEU A 155 -10.15 7.69 10.37
N ASN A 156 -9.39 7.31 9.34
CA ASN A 156 -9.34 8.04 8.07
C ASN A 156 -10.70 7.99 7.38
N LEU A 157 -11.27 6.79 7.25
CA LEU A 157 -12.59 6.58 6.66
C LEU A 157 -13.69 7.28 7.48
N ALA A 158 -13.63 7.20 8.81
CA ALA A 158 -14.57 7.87 9.70
C ALA A 158 -14.48 9.41 9.59
N SER A 159 -13.26 9.95 9.47
CA SER A 159 -13.03 11.40 9.30
C SER A 159 -13.58 11.90 7.97
N VAL A 160 -13.35 11.18 6.88
CA VAL A 160 -13.90 11.52 5.56
C VAL A 160 -15.43 11.37 5.56
N GLY A 161 -15.98 10.31 6.15
CA GLY A 161 -17.42 10.11 6.30
C GLY A 161 -18.09 11.21 7.13
N ALA A 162 -17.47 11.60 8.25
CA ALA A 162 -17.93 12.71 9.08
C ALA A 162 -17.89 14.05 8.31
N PHE A 163 -16.85 14.29 7.50
CA PHE A 163 -16.76 15.47 6.64
C PHE A 163 -17.90 15.53 5.61
N VAL A 164 -18.19 14.41 4.95
CA VAL A 164 -19.32 14.29 4.00
C VAL A 164 -20.64 14.59 4.69
N TRP A 165 -20.86 14.00 5.87
CA TRP A 165 -22.09 14.21 6.64
C TRP A 165 -22.22 15.67 7.06
N TRP A 166 -21.16 16.28 7.58
CA TRP A 166 -21.17 17.69 7.99
C TRP A 166 -21.44 18.65 6.81
N LYS A 167 -20.96 18.30 5.62
CA LYS A 167 -21.23 19.08 4.39
C LYS A 167 -22.59 18.80 3.76
N GLY A 168 -23.42 17.92 4.34
CA GLY A 168 -24.72 17.56 3.80
C GLY A 168 -24.62 16.92 2.41
N LEU A 169 -23.49 16.26 2.11
CA LEU A 169 -23.32 15.56 0.86
C LEU A 169 -24.11 14.25 0.95
N GLU A 170 -25.43 14.29 0.70
CA GLU A 170 -26.23 13.08 0.41
C GLU A 170 -25.46 12.22 -0.61
N LEU A 171 -25.02 11.05 -0.15
CA LEU A 171 -24.26 10.05 -0.92
C LEU A 171 -25.18 9.16 -1.77
N PHE A 172 -26.46 9.13 -1.44
CA PHE A 172 -27.51 8.41 -2.14
C PHE A 172 -28.73 9.35 -2.22
N SER A 173 -29.07 9.78 -3.44
CA SER A 173 -30.38 10.37 -3.77
C SER A 173 -31.07 9.49 -4.78
#